data_AF-J9FSS0-F1
#
_entry.id   AF-J9FSS0-F1
#
_cell.length_a   1.000
_cell.length_b   1.000
_cell.length_c   1.000
_cell.angle_alpha   90.00
_cell.angle_beta   90.00
_cell.angle_gamma   90.00
#
_symmetry.space_group_name_H-M   'P 1'
#
loop_
_entity.id
_entity.type
_entity.pdbx_description
1 polymer ?
#
loop_
_entity_poly.entity_id
_entity_poly.type
_entity_poly.pdbx_seq_one_letter_code
_entity_poly.pdbx_strand_id
1 'polypeptide(L)'
;MIYLKTEEEIELLRRANLLVSATLTEIAKVVKPGVTTRQLDTLAEQFIRDHGAVPTFKGFPNPYGPEFPASICTSVNGVVVHGIPDDKELKEGDIVSVDCGTYLDGFNGDSCYTFCVGEVSPEVKQLLKTTKESLYKAIEQCIVGKRIGDIGYSVQHHC
;
A
#
# COMPACT_ATOMS: atom_id res chain seq x y z
N MET A 1 -15.04 -13.97 14.61
CA MET A 1 -15.49 -15.02 13.67
C MET A 1 -14.96 -14.63 12.30
N ILE A 2 -14.29 -15.53 11.58
CA ILE A 2 -13.78 -15.26 10.22
C ILE A 2 -14.90 -15.64 9.25
N TYR A 3 -15.20 -14.75 8.31
CA TYR A 3 -16.20 -14.98 7.27
C TYR A 3 -15.57 -15.72 6.08
N LEU A 4 -16.09 -16.91 5.75
CA LEU A 4 -15.63 -17.68 4.59
C LEU A 4 -16.28 -17.13 3.32
N LYS A 5 -15.47 -16.77 2.34
CA LYS A 5 -15.92 -16.18 1.08
C LYS A 5 -16.41 -17.24 0.11
N THR A 6 -17.46 -16.91 -0.63
CA THR A 6 -17.88 -17.70 -1.80
C THR A 6 -16.91 -17.50 -2.96
N GLU A 7 -16.96 -18.38 -3.96
CA GLU A 7 -16.15 -18.23 -5.18
C GLU A 7 -16.42 -16.89 -5.88
N GLU A 8 -17.68 -16.46 -5.94
CA GLU A 8 -18.07 -15.17 -6.51
C GLU A 8 -17.45 -14.00 -5.74
N GLU A 9 -17.53 -14.00 -4.41
CA GLU A 9 -16.91 -12.94 -3.61
C GLU A 9 -15.38 -12.92 -3.75
N ILE A 10 -14.74 -14.08 -3.96
CA ILE A 10 -13.31 -14.17 -4.26
C ILE A 10 -13.00 -13.48 -5.60
N GLU A 11 -13.83 -13.67 -6.62
CA GLU A 11 -13.71 -12.93 -7.89
C GLU A 11 -13.87 -11.42 -7.72
N LEU A 12 -14.81 -10.96 -6.89
CA LEU A 12 -14.99 -9.54 -6.57
C LEU A 12 -13.75 -8.95 -5.85
N LEU A 13 -13.25 -9.66 -4.84
CA LEU A 13 -12.01 -9.30 -4.15
C LEU A 13 -10.83 -9.21 -5.10
N ARG A 14 -10.69 -10.17 -6.03
CA ARG A 14 -9.60 -10.15 -7.02
C ARG A 14 -9.67 -8.92 -7.90
N ARG A 15 -10.86 -8.53 -8.36
CA ARG A 15 -11.03 -7.32 -9.19
C ARG A 15 -10.64 -6.04 -8.42
N ALA A 16 -11.07 -5.91 -7.17
CA ALA A 16 -10.68 -4.77 -6.33
C ALA A 16 -9.15 -4.71 -6.10
N ASN A 17 -8.51 -5.84 -5.81
CA ASN A 17 -7.06 -5.89 -5.62
C ASN A 17 -6.25 -5.69 -6.91
N LEU A 18 -6.76 -6.13 -8.07
CA LEU A 18 -6.16 -5.84 -9.37
C LEU A 18 -6.18 -4.33 -9.67
N LEU A 19 -7.24 -3.62 -9.28
CA LEU A 19 -7.30 -2.16 -9.42
C LEU A 19 -6.30 -1.45 -8.51
N VAL A 20 -6.11 -1.91 -7.26
CA VAL A 20 -5.04 -1.41 -6.38
C VAL A 20 -3.68 -1.57 -7.07
N SER A 21 -3.38 -2.76 -7.58
CA SER A 21 -2.12 -3.05 -8.28
C SER A 21 -1.91 -2.16 -9.52
N ALA A 22 -2.96 -1.94 -10.31
CA ALA A 22 -2.93 -1.02 -11.45
C ALA A 22 -2.68 0.42 -11.02
N THR A 23 -3.31 0.88 -9.94
CA THR A 23 -3.11 2.23 -9.38
C THR A 23 -1.66 2.42 -8.92
N LEU A 24 -1.10 1.47 -8.17
CA LEU A 24 0.30 1.50 -7.75
C LEU A 24 1.26 1.49 -8.95
N THR A 25 0.88 0.83 -10.05
CA THR A 25 1.64 0.82 -11.30
C THR A 25 1.66 2.20 -11.97
N GLU A 26 0.53 2.93 -11.98
CA GLU A 26 0.52 4.31 -12.48
C GLU A 26 1.37 5.25 -11.63
N ILE A 27 1.29 5.11 -10.30
CA ILE A 27 2.13 5.86 -9.36
C ILE A 27 3.61 5.59 -9.64
N ALA A 28 4.00 4.33 -9.84
CA ALA A 28 5.39 3.94 -10.11
C ALA A 28 6.00 4.67 -11.32
N LYS A 29 5.20 5.05 -12.32
CA LYS A 29 5.67 5.77 -13.52
C LYS A 29 6.08 7.20 -13.23
N VAL A 30 5.59 7.79 -12.14
CA VAL A 30 5.79 9.21 -11.82
C VAL A 30 6.61 9.45 -10.57
N VAL A 31 6.88 8.43 -9.73
CA VAL A 31 7.76 8.58 -8.56
C VAL A 31 9.18 8.94 -9.02
N LYS A 32 9.62 10.16 -8.73
CA LYS A 32 10.94 10.70 -9.02
C LYS A 32 11.20 11.97 -8.18
N PRO A 33 12.46 12.44 -8.10
CA PRO A 33 12.75 13.70 -7.40
C PRO A 33 11.93 14.88 -7.94
N GLY A 34 11.49 15.76 -7.04
CA GLY A 34 10.68 16.93 -7.38
C GLY A 34 9.17 16.68 -7.44
N VAL A 35 8.72 15.42 -7.35
CA VAL A 35 7.28 15.11 -7.25
C VAL A 35 6.84 15.19 -5.80
N THR A 36 5.71 15.84 -5.54
CA THR A 36 5.09 15.90 -4.21
C THR A 36 4.22 14.69 -3.95
N THR A 37 4.05 14.31 -2.69
CA THR A 37 3.14 13.22 -2.32
C THR A 37 1.67 13.57 -2.60
N ARG A 38 1.29 14.86 -2.54
CA ARG A 38 -0.03 15.33 -3.00
C ARG A 38 -0.30 15.07 -4.49
N GLN A 39 0.71 15.18 -5.35
CA GLN A 39 0.56 14.83 -6.77
C GLN A 39 0.30 13.33 -6.96
N LEU A 40 0.97 12.48 -6.16
CA LEU A 40 0.72 11.03 -6.18
C LEU A 40 -0.72 10.71 -5.72
N ASP A 41 -1.18 11.38 -4.67
CA ASP A 41 -2.55 11.23 -4.16
C ASP A 41 -3.61 11.66 -5.17
N THR A 42 -3.39 12.80 -5.84
CA THR A 42 -4.28 13.28 -6.90
C THR A 42 -4.36 12.28 -8.06
N LEU A 43 -3.22 11.73 -8.49
CA LEU A 43 -3.17 10.70 -9.54
C LEU A 43 -3.93 9.44 -9.11
N ALA A 44 -3.71 8.97 -7.87
CA ALA A 44 -4.37 7.79 -7.34
C ALA A 44 -5.90 8.00 -7.25
N GLU A 45 -6.35 9.12 -6.69
CA GLU A 45 -7.78 9.44 -6.59
C GLU A 45 -8.45 9.44 -7.97
N GLN A 46 -7.85 10.13 -8.94
CA GLN A 46 -8.39 10.21 -10.30
C GLN A 46 -8.46 8.82 -10.92
N PHE A 47 -7.36 8.05 -10.89
CA PHE A 47 -7.30 6.72 -11.49
C PHE A 47 -8.31 5.75 -10.86
N ILE A 48 -8.42 5.72 -9.53
CA ILE A 48 -9.38 4.85 -8.83
C ILE A 48 -10.82 5.17 -9.25
N ARG A 49 -11.17 6.45 -9.29
CA ARG A 49 -12.53 6.90 -9.66
C ARG A 49 -12.85 6.65 -11.12
N ASP A 50 -11.89 6.84 -12.02
CA ASP A 50 -12.04 6.57 -13.46
C ASP A 50 -12.33 5.09 -13.74
N HIS A 51 -11.95 4.20 -12.82
CA HIS A 51 -12.21 2.76 -12.90
C HIS A 51 -13.43 2.32 -12.06
N GLY A 52 -14.29 3.25 -11.66
CA GLY A 52 -15.57 2.96 -11.00
C GLY A 52 -15.45 2.59 -9.52
N ALA A 53 -14.30 2.81 -8.90
CA ALA A 53 -14.07 2.52 -7.49
C ALA A 53 -14.02 3.80 -6.64
N VAL A 54 -14.06 3.61 -5.31
CA VAL A 54 -13.90 4.69 -4.33
C VAL A 54 -12.60 4.48 -3.54
N PRO A 55 -11.76 5.51 -3.35
CA PRO A 55 -10.60 5.40 -2.45
C PRO A 55 -11.08 5.19 -1.01
N THR A 56 -10.65 4.12 -0.36
CA THR A 56 -11.22 3.70 0.94
C THR A 56 -10.73 4.53 2.13
N PHE A 57 -9.57 5.17 1.99
CA PHE A 57 -8.93 5.90 3.09
C PHE A 57 -9.49 7.32 3.27
N LYS A 58 -10.01 7.94 2.19
CA LYS A 58 -10.47 9.32 2.23
C LYS A 58 -11.77 9.44 3.02
N GLY A 59 -11.75 10.23 4.09
CA GLY A 59 -12.85 10.35 5.04
C GLY A 59 -12.91 9.19 6.05
N PHE A 60 -11.88 8.35 6.14
CA PHE A 60 -11.89 7.24 7.10
C PHE A 60 -11.89 7.78 8.54
N PRO A 61 -12.83 7.36 9.41
CA PRO A 61 -12.93 7.86 10.77
C PRO A 61 -11.68 7.58 11.61
N ASN A 62 -11.21 8.60 12.33
CA ASN A 62 -10.10 8.49 13.26
C ASN A 62 -10.58 8.79 14.69
N PRO A 63 -10.52 7.83 15.63
CA PRO A 63 -10.97 8.06 17.00
C PRO A 63 -10.10 9.05 17.78
N TYR A 64 -8.90 9.38 17.27
CA TYR A 64 -7.92 10.24 17.94
C TYR A 64 -7.74 11.60 17.26
N GLY A 65 -8.53 11.94 16.24
CA GLY A 65 -8.33 13.16 15.47
C GLY A 65 -9.34 13.35 14.34
N PRO A 66 -9.06 14.24 13.38
CA PRO A 66 -9.89 14.39 12.20
C PRO A 66 -9.86 13.11 11.34
N GLU A 67 -10.90 12.93 10.54
CA GLU A 67 -10.96 11.90 9.50
C GLU A 67 -9.73 11.98 8.58
N PHE A 68 -9.30 10.83 8.04
CA PHE A 68 -8.14 10.80 7.17
C PHE A 68 -8.42 11.57 5.87
N PRO A 69 -7.59 12.57 5.48
CA PRO A 69 -7.98 13.55 4.48
C PRO A 69 -7.71 13.15 3.03
N ALA A 70 -6.94 12.07 2.80
CA ALA A 70 -6.37 11.73 1.49
C ALA A 70 -6.82 10.36 0.98
N SER A 71 -6.62 10.10 -0.31
CA SER A 71 -7.00 8.85 -0.99
C SER A 71 -6.00 7.72 -0.80
N ILE A 72 -4.72 8.04 -0.61
CA ILE A 72 -3.63 7.10 -0.30
C ILE A 72 -2.84 7.57 0.92
N CYS A 73 -2.10 6.65 1.56
CA CYS A 73 -1.06 7.05 2.51
C CYS A 73 0.30 7.10 1.80
N THR A 74 1.11 8.12 2.10
CA THR A 74 2.47 8.28 1.57
C THR A 74 3.44 8.45 2.72
N SER A 75 4.23 7.42 3.00
CA SER A 75 5.14 7.37 4.15
C SER A 75 6.58 7.47 3.67
N VAL A 76 7.17 8.66 3.79
CA VAL A 76 8.53 8.96 3.32
C VAL A 76 9.56 8.67 4.41
N ASN A 77 10.60 7.91 4.07
CA ASN A 77 11.74 7.60 4.93
C ASN A 77 11.36 7.05 6.32
N GLY A 78 11.54 7.85 7.38
CA GLY A 78 11.30 7.44 8.77
C GLY A 78 9.82 7.36 9.17
N VAL A 79 8.89 7.74 8.29
CA VAL A 79 7.46 7.57 8.52
C VAL A 79 7.12 6.09 8.34
N VAL A 80 6.67 5.43 9.41
CA VAL A 80 6.44 3.97 9.41
C VAL A 80 5.19 3.60 8.59
N VAL A 81 4.04 4.20 8.89
CA VAL A 81 2.76 4.00 8.20
C VAL A 81 1.89 5.26 8.31
N HIS A 82 0.82 5.32 7.51
CA HIS A 82 -0.23 6.36 7.56
C HIS A 82 0.28 7.81 7.39
N GLY A 83 1.37 8.00 6.64
CA GLY A 83 1.80 9.35 6.24
C GLY A 83 0.72 10.05 5.41
N ILE A 84 0.41 11.29 5.75
CA ILE A 84 -0.57 12.11 5.02
C ILE A 84 0.15 12.80 3.85
N PRO A 85 -0.37 12.68 2.61
CA PRO A 85 0.15 13.41 1.46
C PRO A 85 0.25 14.92 1.68
N ASP A 86 1.41 15.50 1.40
CA ASP A 86 1.72 16.92 1.55
C ASP A 86 2.43 17.49 0.30
N ASP A 87 2.71 18.80 0.33
CA ASP A 87 3.33 19.55 -0.78
C ASP A 87 4.86 19.49 -0.75
N LYS A 88 5.47 18.63 0.09
CA LYS A 88 6.92 18.47 0.09
C LYS A 88 7.32 17.58 -1.07
N GLU A 89 8.28 18.06 -1.84
CA GLU A 89 8.89 17.30 -2.93
C GLU A 89 9.72 16.15 -2.38
N LEU A 90 9.56 14.98 -2.99
CA LEU A 90 10.44 13.83 -2.84
C LEU A 90 11.84 14.19 -3.35
N LYS A 91 12.87 13.70 -2.66
CA LYS A 91 14.27 13.99 -2.98
C LYS A 91 14.98 12.75 -3.50
N GLU A 92 16.04 12.97 -4.28
CA GLU A 92 16.96 11.90 -4.68
C GLU A 92 17.46 11.15 -3.44
N GLY A 93 17.33 9.82 -3.46
CA GLY A 93 17.72 8.95 -2.36
C GLY A 93 16.64 8.68 -1.31
N ASP A 94 15.45 9.31 -1.42
CA ASP A 94 14.31 8.98 -0.56
C ASP A 94 13.72 7.60 -0.91
N ILE A 95 13.00 7.03 0.06
CA ILE A 95 12.00 5.98 -0.20
C ILE A 95 10.63 6.49 0.21
N VAL A 96 9.60 6.06 -0.53
CA VAL A 96 8.20 6.37 -0.22
C VAL A 96 7.37 5.11 -0.30
N SER A 97 6.78 4.72 0.84
CA SER A 97 5.74 3.69 0.88
C SER A 97 4.42 4.33 0.48
N VAL A 98 3.77 3.77 -0.53
CA VAL A 98 2.44 4.19 -0.96
C VAL A 98 1.46 3.07 -0.63
N ASP A 99 0.55 3.38 0.28
CA ASP A 99 -0.54 2.50 0.69
C ASP A 99 -1.82 2.90 -0.04
N CYS A 100 -2.48 1.93 -0.69
CA CYS A 100 -3.60 2.17 -1.58
C CYS A 100 -4.73 1.18 -1.32
N GLY A 101 -5.91 1.73 -1.05
CA GLY A 101 -7.14 0.96 -0.89
C GLY A 101 -8.23 1.41 -1.85
N THR A 102 -8.97 0.45 -2.39
CA THR A 102 -10.11 0.69 -3.31
C THR A 102 -11.34 -0.05 -2.85
N TYR A 103 -12.51 0.57 -3.01
CA TYR A 103 -13.80 -0.06 -2.82
C TYR A 103 -14.48 -0.20 -4.19
N LEU A 104 -14.64 -1.44 -4.64
CA LEU A 104 -15.20 -1.78 -5.95
C LEU A 104 -16.18 -2.94 -5.79
N ASP A 105 -17.39 -2.78 -6.34
CA ASP A 105 -18.43 -3.82 -6.38
C ASP A 105 -18.72 -4.49 -5.03
N GLY A 106 -18.68 -3.70 -3.95
CA GLY A 106 -18.96 -4.18 -2.58
C GLY A 106 -17.75 -4.66 -1.79
N PHE A 107 -16.55 -4.70 -2.39
CA PHE A 107 -15.35 -5.28 -1.79
C PHE A 107 -14.17 -4.30 -1.76
N ASN A 108 -13.34 -4.47 -0.74
CA ASN A 108 -12.10 -3.70 -0.60
C ASN A 108 -10.93 -4.46 -1.23
N GLY A 109 -10.10 -3.75 -1.99
CA GLY A 109 -8.72 -4.13 -2.27
C GLY A 109 -7.78 -3.29 -1.42
N ASP A 110 -6.65 -3.84 -1.02
CA ASP A 110 -5.67 -3.16 -0.17
C ASP A 110 -4.25 -3.69 -0.42
N SER A 111 -3.31 -2.78 -0.69
CA SER A 111 -1.90 -3.11 -0.87
C SER A 111 -1.01 -1.88 -0.74
N CYS A 112 0.19 -2.10 -0.21
CA CYS A 112 1.22 -1.09 -0.08
C CYS A 112 2.51 -1.54 -0.78
N TYR A 113 3.19 -0.59 -1.43
CA TYR A 113 4.50 -0.81 -2.03
C TYR A 113 5.45 0.35 -1.74
N THR A 114 6.71 0.04 -1.45
CA THR A 114 7.75 1.05 -1.22
C THR A 114 8.56 1.28 -2.49
N PHE A 115 8.57 2.54 -2.95
CA PHE A 115 9.30 2.97 -4.14
C PHE A 115 10.60 3.69 -3.75
N CYS A 116 11.65 3.44 -4.52
CA CYS A 116 12.86 4.27 -4.51
C CYS A 116 12.61 5.57 -5.27
N VAL A 117 13.09 6.69 -4.75
CA VAL A 117 13.10 7.97 -5.44
C VAL A 117 14.49 8.20 -6.02
N GLY A 118 14.65 7.93 -7.32
CA GLY A 118 15.97 7.92 -7.94
C GLY A 118 16.85 6.77 -7.42
N GLU A 119 18.14 7.03 -7.25
CA GLU A 119 19.08 6.07 -6.68
C GLU A 119 19.18 6.20 -5.16
N VAL A 120 18.95 5.09 -4.46
CA VAL A 120 19.04 5.01 -3.00
C VAL A 120 20.32 4.28 -2.57
N SER A 121 20.74 4.50 -1.32
CA SER A 121 21.96 3.89 -0.79
C SER A 121 21.89 2.35 -0.72
N PRO A 122 23.03 1.65 -0.70
CA PRO A 122 23.06 0.20 -0.54
C PRO A 122 22.32 -0.30 0.71
N GLU A 123 22.38 0.44 1.82
CA GLU A 123 21.69 0.11 3.06
C GLU A 123 20.17 0.18 2.88
N VAL A 124 19.68 1.20 2.17
CA VAL A 124 18.26 1.32 1.83
C VAL A 124 17.82 0.20 0.89
N LYS A 125 18.61 -0.13 -0.14
CA LYS A 125 18.33 -1.27 -1.03
C LYS A 125 18.24 -2.58 -0.24
N GLN A 126 19.11 -2.77 0.75
CA GLN A 126 19.09 -3.95 1.62
C GLN A 126 17.84 -3.98 2.51
N LEU A 127 17.42 -2.84 3.09
CA LEU A 127 16.18 -2.74 3.85
C LEU A 127 14.97 -3.16 3.00
N LEU A 128 14.80 -2.55 1.82
CA LEU A 128 13.68 -2.85 0.91
C LEU A 128 13.66 -4.32 0.47
N LYS A 129 14.85 -4.89 0.19
CA LYS A 129 14.99 -6.30 -0.15
C LYS A 129 14.54 -7.19 1.01
N THR A 130 15.04 -6.96 2.22
CA THR A 130 14.69 -7.75 3.41
C THR A 130 13.18 -7.66 3.71
N THR A 131 12.58 -6.47 3.61
CA THR A 131 11.13 -6.28 3.80
C THR A 131 10.31 -7.04 2.76
N LYS A 132 10.72 -7.04 1.49
CA LYS A 132 10.03 -7.78 0.43
C LYS A 132 10.16 -9.29 0.63
N GLU A 133 11.34 -9.77 0.98
CA GLU A 133 11.58 -11.19 1.25
C GLU A 133 10.78 -11.69 2.46
N SER A 134 10.70 -10.92 3.55
CA SER A 134 9.91 -11.30 4.72
C SER A 134 8.41 -11.39 4.41
N LEU A 135 7.88 -10.49 3.57
CA LEU A 135 6.50 -10.56 3.08
C LEU A 135 6.23 -11.89 2.35
N TYR A 136 7.10 -12.31 1.43
CA TYR A 136 6.88 -13.57 0.69
C TYR A 136 7.00 -14.80 1.58
N LYS A 137 7.96 -14.83 2.51
CA LYS A 137 8.08 -15.91 3.50
C LYS A 137 6.84 -16.01 4.40
N ALA A 138 6.27 -14.87 4.77
CA ALA A 138 5.02 -14.80 5.52
C ALA A 138 3.83 -15.34 4.71
N ILE A 139 3.74 -14.99 3.42
CA ILE A 139 2.70 -15.51 2.50
C ILE A 139 2.77 -17.03 2.38
N GLU A 140 3.97 -17.63 2.37
CA GLU A 140 4.13 -19.09 2.36
C GLU A 140 3.54 -19.79 3.60
N GLN A 141 3.38 -19.06 4.72
CA GLN A 141 2.73 -19.60 5.93
C GLN A 141 1.19 -19.53 5.87
N CYS A 142 0.60 -18.84 4.89
CA CYS A 142 -0.85 -18.67 4.74
C CYS A 142 -1.53 -19.89 4.12
N ILE A 143 -1.39 -21.05 4.76
CA ILE A 143 -1.97 -22.34 4.33
C ILE A 143 -2.86 -22.96 5.41
N VAL A 144 -3.75 -23.88 5.00
CA VAL A 144 -4.66 -24.58 5.93
C VAL A 144 -3.86 -25.31 7.03
N GLY A 145 -4.28 -25.12 8.28
CA GLY A 145 -3.67 -25.74 9.45
C GLY A 145 -2.63 -24.88 10.18
N LYS A 146 -2.18 -23.76 9.60
CA LYS A 146 -1.31 -22.78 10.24
C LYS A 146 -2.09 -21.75 11.06
N ARG A 147 -1.38 -21.01 11.91
CA ARG A 147 -1.92 -19.94 12.77
C ARG A 147 -1.36 -18.57 12.35
N ILE A 148 -2.07 -17.49 12.69
CA ILE A 148 -1.58 -16.12 12.47
C ILE A 148 -0.22 -15.87 13.14
N GLY A 149 0.04 -16.52 14.29
CA GLY A 149 1.34 -16.45 14.95
C GLY A 149 2.51 -16.98 14.11
N ASP A 150 2.27 -17.94 13.21
CA ASP A 150 3.31 -18.48 12.32
C ASP A 150 3.75 -17.43 11.28
N ILE A 151 2.82 -16.58 10.83
CA ILE A 151 3.08 -15.45 9.93
C ILE A 151 4.01 -14.46 10.64
N GLY A 152 3.63 -14.03 11.85
CA GLY A 152 4.43 -13.10 12.64
C GLY A 152 5.83 -13.63 12.97
N TYR A 153 5.92 -14.91 13.35
CA TYR A 153 7.19 -15.59 13.59
C TYR A 153 8.07 -15.60 12.32
N SER A 154 7.49 -15.91 11.15
CA SER A 154 8.22 -15.95 9.88
C SER A 154 8.82 -14.59 9.51
N VAL A 155 8.06 -13.50 9.69
CA VAL A 155 8.56 -12.14 9.47
C VAL A 155 9.69 -11.82 10.44
N GLN A 156 9.45 -11.97 11.74
CA GLN A 156 10.41 -11.61 12.79
C GLN A 156 11.71 -12.42 12.72
N HIS A 157 11.66 -13.67 12.25
CA HIS A 157 12.86 -14.51 12.13
C HIS A 157 13.70 -14.19 10.88
N HIS A 158 13.13 -13.56 9.85
CA HIS A 158 13.88 -13.15 8.65
C HIS A 158 14.54 -11.78 8.78
N CYS A 159 13.89 -10.86 9.49
CA CYS A 159 14.37 -9.49 9.71
C CYS A 159 15.41 -9.42 10.83
#